data_AF-A0A955WU06-F1
#
_entry.id   AF-A0A955WU06-F1
#
_cell.length_a   1.000
_cell.length_b   1.000
_cell.length_c   1.000
_cell.angle_alpha   90.00
_cell.angle_beta   90.00
_cell.angle_gamma   90.00
#
_symmetry.space_group_name_H-M   'P 1'
#
loop_
_entity.id
_entity.type
_entity.pdbx_description
1 polymer ?
#
loop_
_entity_poly.entity_id
_entity_poly.type
_entity_poly.pdbx_seq_one_letter_code
_entity_poly.pdbx_strand_id
1 'polypeptide(L)'
;DALGAAGVDQRWERSGRVAEVPVAHDPALGDLAARVTALLGLPNGEGETFRLRVYGPGQGHPEHLDDYRIGAARLVATALLYLTDCDGGATVFPEAERAVAPQAGRLAVWLNVDGRGRPAAGSTHSAAPVVAGQKALLAWFVYATGPQVAAAVARGAGHIAALGAVEAADWQPGHTLTVVDHDVPEETIGLLEEACDARNLGFVVVDAPVLAPDQGPLPPGSLLYCAGTSAVAQEAFARLYGPGVATFHLDPRGPLWDCGQPDVALE
;
A
#
# COMPACT_ATOMS: atom_id res chain seq x y z
N ASP A 1 2.88 10.33 -26.00
CA ASP A 1 2.78 9.77 -24.64
C ASP A 1 1.58 10.41 -23.96
N ALA A 2 0.67 9.62 -23.39
CA ALA A 2 -0.55 10.07 -22.74
C ALA A 2 -0.29 11.09 -21.61
N LEU A 3 0.81 10.95 -20.86
CA LEU A 3 1.16 11.89 -19.78
C LEU A 3 1.58 13.27 -20.33
N GLY A 4 2.37 13.28 -21.41
CA GLY A 4 2.72 14.53 -22.09
C GLY A 4 1.50 15.18 -22.76
N ALA A 5 0.59 14.38 -23.30
CA ALA A 5 -0.68 14.88 -23.83
C ALA A 5 -1.60 15.45 -22.72
N ALA A 6 -1.49 14.94 -21.50
CA ALA A 6 -2.17 15.45 -20.31
C ALA A 6 -1.48 16.68 -19.70
N GLY A 7 -0.32 17.11 -20.21
CA GLY A 7 0.40 18.28 -19.69
C GLY A 7 1.23 18.00 -18.43
N VAL A 8 1.57 16.73 -18.17
CA VAL A 8 2.49 16.35 -17.10
C VAL A 8 3.93 16.43 -17.60
N ASP A 9 4.75 17.24 -16.93
CA ASP A 9 6.17 17.38 -17.24
C ASP A 9 6.95 16.10 -16.91
N GLN A 10 7.72 15.62 -17.89
CA GLN A 10 8.50 14.39 -17.77
C GLN A 10 9.98 14.68 -18.01
N ARG A 11 10.83 14.02 -17.22
CA ARG A 11 12.28 14.06 -17.37
C ARG A 11 12.81 12.66 -17.63
N TRP A 12 13.78 12.57 -18.52
CA TRP A 12 14.50 11.33 -18.83
C TRP A 12 15.88 11.40 -18.19
N GLU A 13 16.15 10.44 -17.32
CA GLU A 13 17.40 10.26 -16.59
C GLU A 13 18.03 8.93 -16.99
N ARG A 14 19.32 8.74 -16.66
CA ARG A 14 19.99 7.45 -16.88
C ARG A 14 19.30 6.30 -16.13
N SER A 15 18.71 6.62 -14.98
CA SER A 15 17.89 5.75 -14.13
C SER A 15 16.45 5.60 -14.64
N GLY A 16 16.12 6.05 -15.85
CA GLY A 16 14.77 5.92 -16.42
C GLY A 16 14.01 7.23 -16.46
N ARG A 17 12.68 7.13 -16.57
CA ARG A 17 11.80 8.29 -16.73
C ARG A 17 11.16 8.67 -15.41
N VAL A 18 11.03 9.97 -15.16
CA VAL A 18 10.43 10.53 -13.93
C VAL A 18 9.43 11.63 -14.25
N ALA A 19 8.37 11.69 -13.47
CA ALA A 19 7.42 12.79 -13.44
C ALA A 19 6.93 13.04 -12.02
N GLU A 20 6.61 14.30 -11.70
CA GLU A 20 5.82 14.64 -10.51
C GLU A 20 4.39 14.87 -10.99
N VAL A 21 3.45 14.07 -10.52
CA VAL A 21 2.05 14.12 -10.93
C VAL A 21 1.24 14.72 -9.78
N PRO A 22 0.70 15.94 -9.91
CA PRO A 22 -0.15 16.53 -8.88
C PRO A 22 -1.36 15.65 -8.59
N VAL A 23 -1.72 15.50 -7.32
CA VAL A 23 -2.92 14.75 -6.91
C VAL A 23 -4.17 15.33 -7.56
N ALA A 24 -4.25 16.66 -7.70
CA ALA A 24 -5.34 17.36 -8.35
C ALA A 24 -5.45 17.09 -9.87
N HIS A 25 -4.50 16.38 -10.46
CA HIS A 25 -4.51 16.07 -11.89
C HIS A 25 -5.61 15.07 -12.28
N ASP A 26 -5.96 14.15 -11.39
CA ASP A 26 -6.99 13.12 -11.62
C ASP A 26 -7.65 12.73 -10.28
N PRO A 27 -8.99 12.66 -10.17
CA PRO A 27 -9.68 12.24 -8.95
C PRO A 27 -9.20 10.89 -8.39
N ALA A 28 -8.81 9.94 -9.24
CA ALA A 28 -8.30 8.64 -8.81
C ALA A 28 -6.99 8.76 -8.02
N LEU A 29 -6.17 9.79 -8.27
CA LEU A 29 -4.98 10.08 -7.47
C LEU A 29 -5.38 10.63 -6.09
N GLY A 30 -6.44 11.43 -6.01
CA GLY A 30 -7.02 11.89 -4.74
C GLY A 30 -7.48 10.71 -3.89
N ASP A 31 -8.25 9.80 -4.48
CA ASP A 31 -8.73 8.59 -3.81
C ASP A 31 -7.56 7.69 -3.38
N LEU A 32 -6.55 7.53 -4.23
CA LEU A 32 -5.35 6.75 -3.89
C LEU A 32 -4.59 7.39 -2.72
N ALA A 33 -4.37 8.71 -2.73
CA ALA A 33 -3.69 9.41 -1.65
C ALA A 33 -4.46 9.29 -0.32
N ALA A 34 -5.80 9.38 -0.36
CA ALA A 34 -6.65 9.19 0.80
C ALA A 34 -6.54 7.76 1.36
N ARG A 35 -6.59 6.73 0.51
CA ARG A 35 -6.42 5.32 0.91
C ARG A 35 -5.06 5.06 1.53
N VAL A 36 -3.97 5.54 0.91
CA VAL A 36 -2.62 5.40 1.45
C VAL A 36 -2.50 6.13 2.79
N THR A 37 -3.02 7.35 2.90
CA THR A 37 -3.01 8.13 4.14
C THR A 37 -3.75 7.41 5.27
N ALA A 38 -4.93 6.85 4.97
CA ALA A 38 -5.71 6.06 5.92
C ALA A 38 -4.97 4.79 6.35
N LEU A 39 -4.38 4.05 5.40
CA LEU A 39 -3.59 2.84 5.65
C LEU A 39 -2.37 3.11 6.53
N LEU A 40 -1.72 4.26 6.38
CA LEU A 40 -0.55 4.62 7.19
C LEU A 40 -0.92 5.20 8.55
N GLY A 41 -2.13 5.76 8.69
CA GLY A 41 -2.49 6.59 9.84
C GLY A 41 -1.64 7.87 9.96
N LEU A 42 -1.01 8.29 8.85
CA LEU A 42 -0.10 9.44 8.79
C LEU A 42 -0.68 10.52 7.88
N PRO A 43 -1.28 11.60 8.43
CA PRO A 43 -1.71 12.71 7.60
C PRO A 43 -0.49 13.36 6.93
N ASN A 44 -0.57 13.56 5.63
CA ASN A 44 0.45 14.29 4.88
C ASN A 44 0.05 15.76 4.76
N GLY A 45 0.89 16.66 5.26
CA GLY A 45 0.64 18.10 5.19
C GLY A 45 1.31 18.81 4.02
N GLU A 46 2.19 18.13 3.30
CA GLU A 46 3.05 18.74 2.26
C GLU A 46 3.27 17.78 1.08
N GLY A 47 3.60 18.31 -0.09
CA GLY A 47 3.98 17.48 -1.24
C GLY A 47 2.82 16.67 -1.81
N GLU A 48 1.78 17.36 -2.29
CA GLU A 48 0.59 16.78 -2.92
C GLU A 48 0.84 16.27 -4.35
N THR A 49 1.92 15.51 -4.54
CA THR A 49 2.27 14.85 -5.81
C THR A 49 2.56 13.38 -5.60
N PHE A 50 2.21 12.57 -6.59
CA PHE A 50 2.81 11.25 -6.77
C PHE A 50 4.02 11.37 -7.69
N ARG A 51 5.17 10.83 -7.27
CA ARG A 51 6.32 10.71 -8.16
C ARG A 51 6.19 9.43 -8.98
N LEU A 52 5.99 9.57 -10.29
CA LEU A 52 6.09 8.47 -11.23
C LEU A 52 7.55 8.17 -11.53
N ARG A 53 7.93 6.89 -11.45
CA ARG A 53 9.19 6.38 -12.01
C ARG A 53 8.92 5.24 -12.97
N VAL A 54 9.63 5.23 -14.09
CA VAL A 54 9.56 4.16 -15.09
C VAL A 54 10.98 3.73 -15.47
N TYR A 55 11.28 2.45 -15.25
CA TYR A 55 12.56 1.81 -15.57
C TYR A 55 12.35 0.79 -16.69
N GLY A 56 13.20 0.82 -17.71
CA GLY A 56 13.33 -0.21 -18.73
C GLY A 56 14.50 -1.16 -18.47
N PRO A 57 14.75 -2.15 -19.35
CA PRO A 57 15.81 -3.13 -19.17
C PRO A 57 17.19 -2.50 -18.93
N GLY A 58 17.92 -3.03 -17.95
CA GLY A 58 19.21 -2.54 -17.46
C GLY A 58 19.15 -1.29 -16.58
N GLN A 59 17.99 -0.64 -16.45
CA GLN A 59 17.82 0.53 -15.58
C GLN A 59 17.44 0.11 -14.16
N GLY A 60 17.96 0.86 -13.20
CA GLY A 60 17.68 0.74 -11.78
C GLY A 60 18.01 2.05 -11.07
N HIS A 61 18.00 2.04 -9.75
CA HIS A 61 18.37 3.19 -8.92
C HIS A 61 19.43 2.76 -7.91
N PRO A 62 20.56 3.46 -7.81
CA PRO A 62 21.57 3.17 -6.79
C PRO A 62 20.99 3.26 -5.37
N GLU A 63 21.68 2.60 -4.45
CA GLU A 63 21.40 2.65 -3.02
C GLU A 63 21.39 4.10 -2.49
N HIS A 64 20.37 4.42 -1.70
CA HIS A 64 20.20 5.73 -1.09
C HIS A 64 19.25 5.68 0.12
N LEU A 65 19.13 6.82 0.77
CA LEU A 65 18.09 7.12 1.75
C LEU A 65 17.16 8.21 1.19
N ASP A 66 15.88 8.06 1.48
CA ASP A 66 14.86 9.08 1.23
C ASP A 66 14.93 10.18 2.32
N ASP A 67 15.92 11.07 2.20
CA ASP A 67 16.12 12.21 3.12
C ASP A 67 15.80 13.56 2.44
N TYR A 68 14.54 13.72 2.06
CA TYR A 68 14.05 14.98 1.48
C TYR A 68 13.41 15.90 2.52
N ARG A 69 13.41 17.20 2.22
CA ARG A 69 12.78 18.25 3.03
C ARG A 69 12.01 19.24 2.17
N ILE A 70 10.86 19.69 2.66
CA ILE A 70 10.08 20.79 2.11
C ILE A 70 9.94 21.82 3.23
N GLY A 71 10.66 22.94 3.13
CA GLY A 71 10.74 23.92 4.21
C GLY A 71 11.20 23.28 5.54
N ALA A 72 10.35 23.33 6.56
CA ALA A 72 10.59 22.71 7.86
C ALA A 72 10.12 21.25 7.97
N ALA A 73 9.41 20.74 6.96
CA ALA A 73 8.91 19.38 6.94
C ALA A 73 9.98 18.41 6.40
N ARG A 74 10.04 17.23 7.01
CA ARG A 74 10.95 16.13 6.64
C ARG A 74 10.12 14.96 6.13
N LEU A 75 10.63 14.27 5.11
CA LEU A 75 10.04 13.02 4.66
C LEU A 75 10.18 11.96 5.77
N VAL A 76 9.05 11.48 6.29
CA VAL A 76 9.01 10.51 7.39
C VAL A 76 8.63 9.11 6.97
N ALA A 77 7.90 8.95 5.85
CA ALA A 77 7.54 7.65 5.31
C ALA A 77 7.42 7.71 3.79
N THR A 78 7.71 6.57 3.15
CA THR A 78 7.51 6.38 1.71
C THR A 78 6.55 5.22 1.51
N ALA A 79 5.57 5.41 0.62
CA ALA A 79 4.70 4.36 0.12
C ALA A 79 4.89 4.23 -1.40
N LEU A 80 5.27 3.04 -1.86
CA LEU A 80 5.70 2.77 -3.23
C LEU A 80 4.74 1.76 -3.87
N LEU A 81 3.88 2.26 -4.76
CA LEU A 81 2.91 1.45 -5.49
C LEU A 81 3.50 0.99 -6.82
N TYR A 82 3.61 -0.32 -7.02
CA TYR A 82 4.01 -0.89 -8.29
C TYR A 82 2.81 -0.92 -9.25
N LEU A 83 2.98 -0.36 -10.45
CA LEU A 83 1.94 -0.29 -11.48
C LEU A 83 2.04 -1.43 -12.51
N THR A 84 3.20 -2.08 -12.60
CA THR A 84 3.47 -3.14 -13.57
C THR A 84 4.28 -4.27 -12.94
N ASP A 85 4.12 -5.46 -13.52
CA ASP A 85 5.02 -6.59 -13.30
C ASP A 85 6.28 -6.42 -14.16
N CYS A 86 7.41 -6.92 -13.68
CA CYS A 86 8.62 -7.07 -14.50
C CYS A 86 9.54 -8.17 -13.96
N ASP A 87 10.46 -8.64 -14.81
CA ASP A 87 11.55 -9.50 -14.38
C ASP A 87 12.74 -8.64 -13.90
N GLY A 88 13.37 -9.04 -12.81
CA GLY A 88 14.29 -8.20 -12.04
C GLY A 88 13.61 -6.96 -11.45
N GLY A 89 14.34 -5.86 -11.27
CA GLY A 89 13.74 -4.60 -10.85
C GLY A 89 13.33 -4.53 -9.38
N ALA A 90 13.70 -5.49 -8.52
CA ALA A 90 13.33 -5.52 -7.11
C ALA A 90 13.72 -4.22 -6.38
N THR A 91 12.91 -3.80 -5.41
CA THR A 91 13.31 -2.76 -4.44
C THR A 91 14.00 -3.46 -3.28
N VAL A 92 15.29 -3.20 -3.11
CA VAL A 92 16.17 -3.94 -2.19
C VAL A 92 16.53 -3.06 -1.01
N PHE A 93 16.34 -3.57 0.21
CA PHE A 93 16.67 -2.96 1.49
C PHE A 93 17.79 -3.78 2.16
N PRO A 94 19.06 -3.49 1.87
CA PRO A 94 20.18 -4.32 2.33
C PRO A 94 20.29 -4.37 3.86
N GLU A 95 20.17 -3.23 4.52
CA GLU A 95 20.26 -3.12 6.00
C GLU A 95 19.09 -3.81 6.73
N ALA A 96 17.94 -3.96 6.06
CA ALA A 96 16.81 -4.70 6.59
C ALA A 96 16.85 -6.19 6.20
N GLU A 97 17.80 -6.58 5.34
CA GLU A 97 17.84 -7.88 4.67
C GLU A 97 16.49 -8.21 4.00
N ARG A 98 15.94 -7.26 3.24
CA ARG A 98 14.66 -7.41 2.53
C ARG A 98 14.76 -7.05 1.06
N ALA A 99 13.94 -7.69 0.24
CA ALA A 99 13.72 -7.30 -1.14
C ALA A 99 12.25 -7.53 -1.52
N VAL A 100 11.69 -6.58 -2.27
CA VAL A 100 10.30 -6.62 -2.73
C VAL A 100 10.29 -6.67 -4.25
N ALA A 101 9.78 -7.75 -4.80
CA ALA A 101 9.62 -7.90 -6.25
C ALA A 101 8.51 -6.97 -6.78
N PRO A 102 8.67 -6.40 -7.99
CA PRO A 102 7.60 -5.62 -8.62
C PRO A 102 6.42 -6.51 -9.00
N GLN A 103 5.24 -6.16 -8.51
CA GLN A 103 3.98 -6.79 -8.90
C GLN A 103 2.92 -5.70 -8.99
N ALA A 104 2.19 -5.61 -10.10
CA ALA A 104 1.15 -4.61 -10.29
C ALA A 104 0.12 -4.65 -9.15
N GLY A 105 -0.16 -3.48 -8.57
CA GLY A 105 -1.07 -3.31 -7.44
C GLY A 105 -0.43 -3.52 -6.06
N ARG A 106 0.81 -3.99 -5.96
CA ARG A 106 1.52 -4.14 -4.69
C ARG A 106 1.98 -2.78 -4.15
N LEU A 107 1.83 -2.56 -2.85
CA LEU A 107 2.29 -1.35 -2.15
C LEU A 107 3.38 -1.73 -1.12
N ALA A 108 4.59 -1.21 -1.28
CA ALA A 108 5.63 -1.30 -0.26
C ALA A 108 5.64 -0.03 0.58
N VAL A 109 5.72 -0.16 1.90
CA VAL A 109 5.69 0.97 2.84
C VAL A 109 6.83 0.85 3.82
N TRP A 110 7.51 1.96 4.12
CA TRP A 110 8.49 2.03 5.19
C TRP A 110 8.60 3.43 5.80
N LEU A 111 9.18 3.50 7.00
CA LEU A 111 9.53 4.75 7.67
C LEU A 111 10.97 5.15 7.32
N ASN A 112 11.16 6.40 6.91
CA ASN A 112 12.48 6.95 6.57
C ASN A 112 13.24 7.49 7.79
N VAL A 113 12.58 7.58 8.94
CA VAL A 113 13.15 8.08 10.19
C VAL A 113 12.85 7.19 11.38
N ASP A 114 13.77 7.15 12.34
CA ASP A 114 13.61 6.46 13.61
C ASP A 114 12.72 7.23 14.61
N GLY A 115 12.46 6.65 15.78
CA GLY A 115 11.67 7.30 16.85
C GLY A 115 12.26 8.60 17.40
N ARG A 116 13.51 8.95 17.02
CA ARG A 116 14.18 10.22 17.34
C ARG A 116 14.19 11.19 16.15
N GLY A 117 13.55 10.85 15.03
CA GLY A 117 13.48 11.64 13.81
C GLY A 117 14.77 11.64 12.98
N ARG A 118 15.72 10.75 13.25
CA ARG A 118 16.97 10.59 12.48
C ARG A 118 16.74 9.63 11.32
N PRO A 119 17.50 9.70 10.21
CA PRO A 119 17.39 8.71 9.14
C PRO A 119 17.42 7.27 9.67
N ALA A 120 16.47 6.44 9.24
CA ALA A 120 16.42 5.04 9.62
C ALA A 120 17.35 4.22 8.72
N ALA A 121 18.39 3.60 9.28
CA ALA A 121 19.35 2.80 8.49
C ALA A 121 18.66 1.68 7.70
N GLY A 122 17.65 1.02 8.28
CA GLY A 122 16.84 -0.01 7.62
C GLY A 122 16.01 0.47 6.42
N SER A 123 15.86 1.79 6.23
CA SER A 123 15.23 2.37 5.03
C SER A 123 16.20 2.61 3.87
N THR A 124 17.49 2.31 4.06
CA THR A 124 18.47 2.33 2.96
C THR A 124 17.98 1.36 1.90
N HIS A 125 17.84 1.85 0.67
CA HIS A 125 17.26 1.04 -0.40
C HIS A 125 17.77 1.40 -1.79
N SER A 126 17.64 0.44 -2.71
CA SER A 126 17.97 0.58 -4.12
C SER A 126 16.86 -0.03 -4.99
N ALA A 127 16.87 0.28 -6.28
CA ALA A 127 16.12 -0.50 -7.25
C ALA A 127 17.11 -1.30 -8.09
N ALA A 128 17.04 -2.64 -7.98
CA ALA A 128 17.81 -3.54 -8.81
C ALA A 128 17.54 -3.28 -10.30
N PRO A 129 18.48 -3.60 -11.20
CA PRO A 129 18.25 -3.47 -12.63
C PRO A 129 17.05 -4.30 -13.10
N VAL A 130 16.21 -3.73 -13.96
CA VAL A 130 15.18 -4.49 -14.67
C VAL A 130 15.86 -5.43 -15.66
N VAL A 131 15.48 -6.70 -15.66
CA VAL A 131 16.00 -7.70 -16.61
C VAL A 131 15.14 -7.72 -17.87
N ALA A 132 13.82 -7.85 -17.72
CA ALA A 132 12.87 -7.85 -18.82
C ALA A 132 11.57 -7.13 -18.46
N GLY A 133 10.92 -6.54 -19.47
CA GLY A 133 9.71 -5.73 -19.29
C GLY A 133 10.02 -4.30 -18.86
N GLN A 134 9.09 -3.68 -18.13
CA GLN A 134 9.18 -2.30 -17.68
C GLN A 134 8.63 -2.21 -16.25
N LYS A 135 9.40 -1.62 -15.32
CA LYS A 135 8.95 -1.32 -13.96
C LYS A 135 8.40 0.10 -13.92
N ALA A 136 7.09 0.26 -13.78
CA ALA A 136 6.45 1.55 -13.50
C ALA A 136 5.92 1.58 -12.07
N LEU A 137 6.09 2.70 -11.38
CA LEU A 137 5.68 2.86 -9.98
C LEU A 137 5.27 4.29 -9.66
N LEU A 138 4.43 4.46 -8.63
CA LEU A 138 4.14 5.74 -7.99
C LEU A 138 4.71 5.74 -6.58
N ALA A 139 5.47 6.77 -6.23
CA ALA A 139 5.88 7.02 -4.85
C ALA A 139 5.00 8.13 -4.25
N TRP A 140 4.43 7.84 -3.08
CA TRP A 140 3.79 8.80 -2.20
C TRP A 140 4.71 9.09 -1.03
N PHE A 141 5.03 10.37 -0.84
CA PHE A 141 5.96 10.84 0.18
C PHE A 141 5.22 11.54 1.29
N VAL A 142 5.33 11.02 2.51
CA VAL A 142 4.64 11.58 3.68
C VAL A 142 5.61 12.46 4.46
N TYR A 143 5.30 13.76 4.56
CA TYR A 143 6.12 14.72 5.27
C TYR A 143 5.50 15.09 6.63
N ALA A 144 6.36 15.32 7.62
CA ALA A 144 5.97 15.84 8.92
C ALA A 144 6.93 16.93 9.40
N THR A 145 6.40 17.92 10.11
CA THR A 145 7.22 18.97 10.76
C THR A 145 7.74 18.50 12.11
N GLY A 146 8.81 19.11 12.62
CA GLY A 146 9.54 18.66 13.84
C GLY A 146 8.66 18.15 15.00
N PRO A 147 7.71 18.94 15.53
CA PRO A 147 6.84 18.50 16.63
C PRO A 147 5.97 17.29 16.30
N GLN A 148 5.70 17.06 15.01
CA GLN A 148 4.85 15.98 14.52
C GLN A 148 5.65 14.72 14.16
N VAL A 149 6.97 14.81 13.93
CA VAL A 149 7.79 13.67 13.47
C VAL A 149 7.70 12.49 14.46
N ALA A 150 7.96 12.71 15.75
CA ALA A 150 7.94 11.63 16.73
C ALA A 150 6.54 10.99 16.85
N ALA A 151 5.49 11.82 16.82
CA ALA A 151 4.12 11.34 16.88
C ALA A 151 3.69 10.61 15.60
N ALA A 152 4.15 11.06 14.43
CA ALA A 152 3.97 10.38 13.16
C ALA A 152 4.68 9.03 13.17
N VAL A 153 5.96 8.97 13.55
CA VAL A 153 6.69 7.70 13.66
C VAL A 153 6.02 6.74 14.61
N ALA A 154 5.60 7.19 15.80
CA ALA A 154 4.92 6.32 16.76
C ALA A 154 3.58 5.78 16.23
N ARG A 155 2.76 6.63 15.59
CA ARG A 155 1.50 6.21 14.96
C ARG A 155 1.74 5.25 13.80
N GLY A 156 2.64 5.60 12.89
CA GLY A 156 2.97 4.81 11.70
C GLY A 156 3.56 3.46 12.07
N ALA A 157 4.51 3.42 13.01
CA ALA A 157 5.07 2.16 13.50
C ALA A 157 4.00 1.27 14.14
N GLY A 158 3.09 1.84 14.94
CA GLY A 158 1.97 1.10 15.52
C GLY A 158 1.01 0.54 14.47
N HIS A 159 0.66 1.35 13.46
CA HIS A 159 -0.25 0.94 12.40
C HIS A 159 0.38 -0.11 11.48
N ILE A 160 1.62 0.11 11.04
CA ILE A 160 2.40 -0.84 10.21
C ILE A 160 2.63 -2.16 10.96
N ALA A 161 3.00 -2.11 12.24
CA ALA A 161 3.15 -3.33 13.04
C ALA A 161 1.82 -4.08 13.21
N ALA A 162 0.70 -3.37 13.38
CA ALA A 162 -0.62 -3.98 13.45
C ALA A 162 -1.05 -4.62 12.11
N LEU A 163 -0.57 -4.13 10.97
CA LEU A 163 -0.75 -4.79 9.67
C LEU A 163 0.03 -6.11 9.56
N GLY A 164 1.22 -6.20 10.18
CA GLY A 164 2.07 -7.39 10.15
C GLY A 164 1.83 -8.43 11.26
N ALA A 165 1.10 -8.08 12.32
CA ALA A 165 0.98 -8.89 13.53
C ALA A 165 -0.12 -9.97 13.50
N VAL A 166 -0.77 -10.22 12.37
CA VAL A 166 -1.77 -11.30 12.28
C VAL A 166 -1.06 -12.58 11.85
N GLU A 167 -0.68 -13.40 12.81
CA GLU A 167 -0.24 -14.77 12.49
C GLU A 167 -1.42 -15.56 11.90
N ALA A 168 -1.25 -16.08 10.68
CA ALA A 168 -2.21 -16.97 10.03
C ALA A 168 -2.51 -18.25 10.86
N ALA A 169 -1.74 -18.51 11.93
CA ALA A 169 -1.78 -19.72 12.73
C ALA A 169 -2.91 -19.78 13.77
N ASP A 170 -3.52 -18.65 14.13
CA ASP A 170 -4.58 -18.60 15.16
C ASP A 170 -6.00 -18.45 14.59
N TRP A 171 -6.15 -18.40 13.26
CA TRP A 171 -7.47 -18.36 12.64
C TRP A 171 -8.20 -19.69 12.86
N GLN A 172 -9.33 -19.61 13.56
CA GLN A 172 -10.30 -20.70 13.63
C GLN A 172 -11.46 -20.37 12.69
N PRO A 173 -11.90 -21.30 11.83
CA PRO A 173 -12.97 -21.04 10.87
C PRO A 173 -14.26 -20.58 11.56
N GLY A 174 -14.57 -19.29 11.41
CA GLY A 174 -15.94 -18.81 11.34
C GLY A 174 -16.35 -18.91 9.87
N HIS A 175 -17.30 -19.79 9.55
CA HIS A 175 -17.62 -20.17 8.17
C HIS A 175 -18.10 -19.02 7.27
N THR A 176 -18.16 -17.77 7.69
CA THR A 176 -18.83 -16.69 6.95
C THR A 176 -17.84 -15.68 6.36
N LEU A 177 -17.92 -15.48 5.04
CA LEU A 177 -17.33 -14.34 4.34
C LEU A 177 -18.28 -13.15 4.36
N THR A 178 -17.82 -12.05 4.96
CA THR A 178 -18.48 -10.74 4.88
C THR A 178 -17.85 -9.95 3.74
N VAL A 179 -18.66 -9.53 2.77
CA VAL A 179 -18.25 -8.72 1.63
C VAL A 179 -18.80 -7.31 1.77
N VAL A 180 -17.92 -6.31 1.82
CA VAL A 180 -18.31 -4.90 1.72
C VAL A 180 -18.53 -4.56 0.25
N ASP A 181 -19.72 -4.09 -0.06
CA ASP A 181 -20.17 -3.73 -1.39
C ASP A 181 -20.55 -2.24 -1.46
N HIS A 182 -20.22 -1.63 -2.60
CA HIS A 182 -20.68 -0.31 -3.01
C HIS A 182 -20.45 -0.18 -4.52
N ASP A 183 -21.53 -0.16 -5.28
CA ASP A 183 -21.51 -0.06 -6.76
C ASP A 183 -20.66 -1.15 -7.45
N VAL A 184 -20.55 -2.34 -6.85
CA VAL A 184 -19.90 -3.48 -7.52
C VAL A 184 -20.93 -4.16 -8.43
N PRO A 185 -20.55 -4.59 -9.65
CA PRO A 185 -21.46 -5.35 -10.51
C PRO A 185 -22.01 -6.60 -9.82
N GLU A 186 -23.33 -6.83 -9.93
CA GLU A 186 -24.02 -7.98 -9.32
C GLU A 186 -23.36 -9.33 -9.67
N GLU A 187 -22.82 -9.47 -10.88
CA GLU A 187 -22.09 -10.65 -11.33
C GLU A 187 -20.85 -10.96 -10.45
N THR A 188 -20.15 -9.92 -9.98
CA THR A 188 -18.98 -10.11 -9.09
C THR A 188 -19.42 -10.61 -7.72
N ILE A 189 -20.51 -10.07 -7.18
CA ILE A 189 -21.07 -10.53 -5.91
C ILE A 189 -21.58 -11.97 -6.02
N GLY A 190 -22.27 -12.30 -7.12
CA GLY A 190 -22.75 -13.65 -7.39
C GLY A 190 -21.60 -14.68 -7.50
N LEU A 191 -20.50 -14.35 -8.17
CA LEU A 191 -19.32 -15.24 -8.25
C LEU A 191 -18.69 -15.50 -6.88
N LEU A 192 -18.68 -14.52 -5.98
CA LEU A 192 -18.18 -14.67 -4.62
C LEU A 192 -19.11 -15.55 -3.78
N GLU A 193 -20.42 -15.37 -3.92
CA GLU A 193 -21.44 -16.19 -3.25
C GLU A 193 -21.34 -17.66 -3.69
N GLU A 194 -21.32 -17.93 -5.00
CA GLU A 194 -21.15 -19.28 -5.55
C GLU A 194 -19.84 -19.94 -5.07
N ALA A 195 -18.76 -19.16 -5.00
CA ALA A 195 -17.47 -19.65 -4.51
C ALA A 195 -17.52 -20.01 -3.02
N CYS A 196 -18.26 -19.25 -2.21
CA CYS A 196 -18.50 -19.54 -0.81
C CYS A 196 -19.36 -20.80 -0.63
N ASP A 197 -20.45 -20.93 -1.38
CA ASP A 197 -21.33 -22.10 -1.37
C ASP A 197 -20.56 -23.38 -1.70
N ALA A 198 -19.74 -23.35 -2.75
CA ALA A 198 -18.91 -24.49 -3.16
C ALA A 198 -17.90 -24.93 -2.07
N ARG A 199 -17.59 -24.05 -1.11
CA ARG A 199 -16.65 -24.28 -0.01
C ARG A 199 -17.35 -24.44 1.35
N ASN A 200 -18.68 -24.48 1.35
CA ASN A 200 -19.50 -24.54 2.56
C ASN A 200 -19.18 -23.38 3.53
N LEU A 201 -19.04 -22.18 2.95
CA LEU A 201 -18.89 -20.92 3.66
C LEU A 201 -20.22 -20.16 3.61
N GLY A 202 -20.66 -19.62 4.75
CA GLY A 202 -21.66 -18.57 4.77
C GLY A 202 -21.18 -17.33 4.02
N PHE A 203 -22.13 -16.55 3.53
CA PHE A 203 -21.89 -15.34 2.75
C PHE A 203 -22.80 -14.23 3.24
N VAL A 204 -22.23 -13.05 3.50
CA VAL A 204 -22.95 -11.86 3.94
C VAL A 204 -22.45 -10.68 3.15
N VAL A 205 -23.36 -9.94 2.52
CA VAL A 205 -23.05 -8.66 1.88
C VAL A 205 -23.39 -7.52 2.84
N VAL A 206 -22.46 -6.58 2.97
CA VAL A 206 -22.65 -5.32 3.68
C VAL A 206 -22.67 -4.21 2.65
N ASP A 207 -23.83 -3.58 2.50
CA ASP A 207 -23.99 -2.38 1.69
C ASP A 207 -23.36 -1.18 2.44
N ALA A 208 -22.25 -0.67 1.91
CA ALA A 208 -21.39 0.28 2.60
C ALA A 208 -22.06 1.62 2.99
N PRO A 209 -22.92 2.25 2.16
CA PRO A 209 -23.62 3.50 2.50
C PRO A 209 -24.55 3.39 3.71
N VAL A 210 -25.05 2.19 4.00
CA VAL A 210 -26.04 1.96 5.06
C VAL A 210 -25.44 1.33 6.32
N LEU A 211 -24.11 1.15 6.36
CA LEU A 211 -23.42 0.63 7.53
C LEU A 211 -23.63 1.54 8.75
N ALA A 212 -24.29 1.01 9.78
CA ALA A 212 -24.64 1.77 10.99
C ALA A 212 -23.42 2.48 11.59
N PRO A 213 -23.48 3.77 11.98
CA PRO A 213 -22.30 4.54 12.39
C PRO A 213 -21.55 3.98 13.62
N ASP A 214 -22.23 3.22 14.46
CA ASP A 214 -21.69 2.58 15.66
C ASP A 214 -21.25 1.12 15.43
N GLN A 215 -21.44 0.59 14.22
CA GLN A 215 -20.94 -0.72 13.86
C GLN A 215 -19.40 -0.72 13.95
N GLY A 216 -18.90 -1.54 14.87
CA GLY A 216 -17.48 -1.76 15.10
C GLY A 216 -16.95 -3.00 14.35
N PRO A 217 -15.70 -3.39 14.65
CA PRO A 217 -15.03 -4.50 14.00
C PRO A 217 -15.80 -5.82 14.11
N LEU A 218 -15.64 -6.67 13.10
CA LEU A 218 -16.11 -8.05 13.14
C LEU A 218 -15.36 -8.83 14.25
N PRO A 219 -15.99 -9.90 14.78
CA PRO A 219 -15.34 -10.73 15.78
C PRO A 219 -14.11 -11.47 15.19
N PRO A 220 -13.10 -11.79 16.02
CA PRO A 220 -12.00 -12.66 15.61
C PRO A 220 -12.50 -13.97 15.00
N GLY A 221 -11.87 -14.42 13.91
CA GLY A 221 -12.25 -15.61 13.14
C GLY A 221 -13.16 -15.33 11.93
N SER A 222 -13.72 -14.11 11.81
CA SER A 222 -14.48 -13.70 10.62
C SER A 222 -13.60 -13.54 9.37
N LEU A 223 -14.19 -13.75 8.19
CA LEU A 223 -13.58 -13.42 6.90
C LEU A 223 -14.18 -12.10 6.39
N LEU A 224 -13.35 -11.15 5.96
CA LEU A 224 -13.76 -9.85 5.45
C LEU A 224 -13.10 -9.56 4.10
N TYR A 225 -13.89 -9.13 3.12
CA TYR A 225 -13.43 -8.73 1.80
C TYR A 225 -14.12 -7.43 1.36
N CYS A 226 -13.39 -6.55 0.67
CA CYS A 226 -13.97 -5.35 0.07
C CYS A 226 -14.04 -5.57 -1.44
N ALA A 227 -15.23 -5.71 -1.99
CA ALA A 227 -15.42 -5.90 -3.42
C ALA A 227 -15.35 -4.57 -4.20
N GLY A 228 -15.69 -3.46 -3.54
CA GLY A 228 -15.73 -2.12 -4.13
C GLY A 228 -14.47 -1.29 -3.87
N THR A 229 -14.14 -0.38 -4.79
CA THR A 229 -13.00 0.54 -4.64
C THR A 229 -13.39 1.95 -4.19
N SER A 230 -14.69 2.22 -4.00
CA SER A 230 -15.20 3.53 -3.60
C SER A 230 -14.72 3.91 -2.18
N ALA A 231 -14.60 5.20 -1.90
CA ALA A 231 -14.19 5.67 -0.57
C ALA A 231 -15.11 5.15 0.55
N VAL A 232 -16.42 5.09 0.29
CA VAL A 232 -17.43 4.60 1.23
C VAL A 232 -17.23 3.11 1.53
N ALA A 233 -16.95 2.28 0.51
CA ALA A 233 -16.62 0.86 0.72
C ALA A 233 -15.32 0.68 1.51
N GLN A 234 -14.30 1.48 1.23
CA GLN A 234 -13.02 1.40 1.92
C GLN A 234 -13.13 1.84 3.39
N GLU A 235 -13.92 2.88 3.68
CA GLU A 235 -14.22 3.29 5.06
C GLU A 235 -15.01 2.22 5.82
N ALA A 236 -16.04 1.65 5.19
CA ALA A 236 -16.83 0.55 5.77
C ALA A 236 -15.95 -0.68 6.06
N PHE A 237 -15.07 -1.05 5.14
CA PHE A 237 -14.08 -2.12 5.33
C PHE A 237 -13.14 -1.82 6.51
N ALA A 238 -12.58 -0.61 6.58
CA ALA A 238 -11.68 -0.22 7.67
C ALA A 238 -12.37 -0.26 9.05
N ARG A 239 -13.66 0.04 9.11
CA ARG A 239 -14.46 -0.02 10.35
C ARG A 239 -14.79 -1.44 10.80
N LEU A 240 -15.03 -2.33 9.84
CA LEU A 240 -15.32 -3.75 10.09
C LEU A 240 -14.05 -4.57 10.36
N TYR A 241 -12.89 -4.06 9.97
CA TYR A 241 -11.61 -4.70 10.23
C TYR A 241 -11.16 -4.53 11.69
N GLY A 242 -10.58 -5.58 12.27
CA GLY A 242 -10.04 -5.56 13.62
C GLY A 242 -9.17 -6.80 13.91
N PRO A 243 -8.53 -6.86 15.09
CA PRO A 243 -7.66 -7.97 15.46
C PRO A 243 -8.34 -9.34 15.31
N GLY A 244 -7.70 -10.27 14.60
CA GLY A 244 -8.21 -11.62 14.38
C GLY A 244 -9.27 -11.77 13.28
N VAL A 245 -9.68 -10.68 12.63
CA VAL A 245 -10.50 -10.75 11.41
C VAL A 245 -9.58 -11.08 10.24
N ALA A 246 -9.79 -12.25 9.64
CA ALA A 246 -9.06 -12.63 8.44
C ALA A 246 -9.61 -11.85 7.25
N THR A 247 -8.72 -11.36 6.41
CA THR A 247 -9.08 -10.82 5.11
C THR A 247 -8.34 -11.63 4.07
N PHE A 248 -8.76 -11.56 2.81
CA PHE A 248 -7.94 -12.07 1.70
C PHE A 248 -6.53 -11.46 1.69
N HIS A 249 -6.31 -10.38 2.46
CA HIS A 249 -5.09 -9.60 2.56
C HIS A 249 -4.11 -10.09 3.62
N LEU A 250 -4.49 -11.04 4.48
CA LEU A 250 -3.68 -11.56 5.59
C LEU A 250 -3.15 -13.00 5.38
N ASP A 251 -3.40 -13.60 4.21
CA ASP A 251 -2.59 -14.74 3.76
C ASP A 251 -1.12 -14.24 3.59
N PRO A 252 -0.08 -15.04 3.86
CA PRO A 252 1.31 -14.68 3.53
C PRO A 252 1.53 -14.35 2.04
N ARG A 253 0.53 -14.61 1.19
CA ARG A 253 0.41 -14.29 -0.24
C ARG A 253 -0.74 -13.31 -0.55
N GLY A 254 -1.44 -12.78 0.47
CA GLY A 254 -2.53 -11.80 0.37
C GLY A 254 -2.00 -10.36 0.45
N PRO A 255 -2.63 -9.30 -0.08
CA PRO A 255 -1.99 -7.99 -0.36
C PRO A 255 -1.41 -7.12 0.78
N LEU A 256 -1.51 -7.50 2.07
CA LEU A 256 -0.91 -6.75 3.19
C LEU A 256 -0.22 -7.71 4.17
N TRP A 257 1.10 -7.86 4.02
CA TRP A 257 1.90 -8.75 4.86
C TRP A 257 3.20 -8.08 5.30
N ASP A 258 3.69 -8.43 6.49
CA ASP A 258 5.10 -8.18 6.82
C ASP A 258 5.95 -9.03 5.89
N CYS A 259 6.90 -8.40 5.20
CA CYS A 259 7.83 -9.04 4.26
C CYS A 259 8.85 -9.94 5.00
N GLY A 260 8.45 -10.70 6.02
CA GLY A 260 9.33 -11.26 7.05
C GLY A 260 10.56 -12.04 6.56
N GLN A 261 10.49 -12.63 5.35
CA GLN A 261 11.61 -13.11 4.54
C GLN A 261 11.60 -12.37 3.19
N PRO A 262 12.77 -12.12 2.56
CA PRO A 262 12.81 -11.39 1.30
C PRO A 262 12.06 -12.15 0.19
N ASP A 263 11.25 -11.44 -0.59
CA ASP A 263 10.46 -12.03 -1.69
C ASP A 263 11.34 -12.65 -2.79
N VAL A 264 12.59 -12.18 -2.88
CA VAL A 264 13.63 -12.66 -3.80
C VAL A 264 14.94 -12.79 -3.03
N ALA A 265 15.80 -13.72 -3.42
CA ALA A 265 17.11 -13.88 -2.79
C ALA A 265 17.92 -12.58 -2.88
N LEU A 266 18.57 -12.21 -1.78
CA LEU A 266 19.58 -11.16 -1.77
C LEU A 266 20.88 -11.78 -2.28
N GLU A 267 21.36 -11.32 -3.44
CA GLU A 267 22.68 -11.67 -3.99
C GLU A 267 23.76 -10.69 -3.55
#